data_AF-A0A2V7YYM4-F1
#
_entry.id   AF-A0A2V7YYM4-F1
#
_cell.length_a   1.000
_cell.length_b   1.000
_cell.length_c   1.000
_cell.angle_alpha   90.00
_cell.angle_beta   90.00
_cell.angle_gamma   90.00
#
_symmetry.space_group_name_H-M   'P 1'
#
loop_
_entity.id
_entity.type
_entity.pdbx_description
1 polymer ?
#
loop_
_entity_poly.entity_id
_entity_poly.type
_entity_poly.pdbx_seq_one_letter_code
_entity_poly.pdbx_strand_id
1 'polypeptide(L)' 'MREFVGEIALTDGSPSDPNPDREIPYLRCKECGTPCYVFEVEVGHVTEALCLACGNDVVSGFTVGEWDDDEG' A
#
# COMPACT_ATOMS: atom_id res chain seq x y z
N MET A 1 -27.96 -38.45 -14.20
CA MET A 1 -26.67 -38.69 -13.51
C MET A 1 -25.66 -38.91 -14.63
N ARG A 2 -24.71 -38.06 -15.01
CA ARG A 2 -24.06 -36.85 -14.48
C ARG A 2 -23.43 -36.11 -15.69
N GLU A 3 -23.67 -34.82 -15.87
CA GLU A 3 -22.75 -33.69 -15.58
C GLU A 3 -21.76 -33.37 -16.72
N PHE A 4 -21.99 -32.21 -17.36
CA PHE A 4 -21.07 -31.47 -18.23
C PHE A 4 -19.89 -30.93 -17.41
N VAL A 5 -18.67 -30.91 -17.95
CA VAL A 5 -17.78 -29.74 -17.79
C VAL A 5 -16.80 -29.66 -18.96
N GLY A 6 -16.85 -28.53 -19.69
CA GLY A 6 -15.83 -28.11 -20.64
C GLY A 6 -14.67 -27.44 -19.89
N GLU A 7 -13.45 -27.72 -20.33
CA GLU A 7 -12.22 -27.19 -19.74
C GLU A 7 -11.65 -26.09 -20.64
N ILE A 8 -11.94 -24.84 -20.30
CA ILE A 8 -11.14 -23.68 -20.69
C ILE A 8 -11.00 -22.79 -19.46
N ALA A 9 -9.78 -22.60 -18.97
CA ALA A 9 -9.47 -21.57 -17.99
C ALA A 9 -8.07 -21.02 -18.26
N LEU A 10 -8.01 -20.07 -19.19
CA LEU A 10 -6.95 -19.06 -19.29
C LEU A 10 -7.42 -17.85 -18.48
N THR A 11 -6.75 -17.49 -17.39
CA THR A 11 -6.64 -16.12 -16.85
C THR A 11 -5.42 -16.12 -15.91
N ASP A 12 -4.25 -15.64 -16.33
CA ASP A 12 -3.82 -14.25 -16.13
C ASP A 12 -4.22 -13.75 -14.73
N GLY A 13 -3.37 -14.05 -13.74
CA GLY A 13 -3.55 -13.55 -12.38
C GLY A 13 -3.22 -12.06 -12.34
N SER A 14 -4.28 -11.26 -12.32
CA SER A 14 -4.29 -9.80 -12.23
C SER A 14 -3.31 -9.23 -11.18
N PRO A 15 -2.76 -8.03 -11.41
CA PRO A 15 -1.87 -7.35 -10.47
C PRO A 15 -2.58 -7.16 -9.14
N SER A 16 -1.91 -7.55 -8.06
CA SER A 16 -2.35 -7.48 -6.68
C SER A 16 -3.18 -6.22 -6.41
N ASP A 17 -4.49 -6.39 -6.20
CA ASP A 17 -5.34 -5.31 -5.69
C ASP A 17 -4.72 -4.80 -4.37
N PRO A 18 -4.47 -3.49 -4.24
CA PRO A 18 -4.00 -2.92 -2.99
C PRO A 18 -5.11 -3.10 -1.97
N ASN A 19 -4.91 -4.04 -1.04
CA ASN A 19 -5.88 -4.38 0.00
C ASN A 19 -6.23 -3.12 0.80
N PRO A 20 -7.44 -2.54 0.66
CA PRO A 20 -7.76 -1.22 1.20
C PRO A 20 -7.91 -1.21 2.74
N ASP A 21 -7.88 -2.40 3.35
CA ASP A 21 -8.01 -2.62 4.80
C ASP A 21 -6.66 -2.65 5.53
N ARG A 22 -5.53 -2.55 4.82
CA ARG A 22 -4.23 -2.34 5.47
C ARG A 22 -4.14 -0.90 5.95
N GLU A 23 -4.50 -0.67 7.20
CA GLU A 23 -4.28 0.61 7.88
C GLU A 23 -2.80 1.02 7.73
N ILE A 24 -2.54 2.17 7.09
CA ILE A 24 -1.17 2.68 6.90
C ILE A 24 -0.75 3.36 8.21
N PRO A 25 0.19 2.79 8.99
CA PRO A 25 0.47 3.30 10.32
C PRO A 25 1.35 4.56 10.27
N TYR A 26 2.29 4.64 9.32
CA TYR A 26 3.07 5.83 9.02
C TYR A 26 3.75 5.71 7.65
N LEU A 27 4.17 6.86 7.11
CA LEU A 27 5.03 6.90 5.94
C LEU A 27 6.48 7.11 6.35
N ARG A 28 7.40 6.50 5.64
CA ARG A 28 8.82 6.75 5.80
C ARG A 28 9.30 7.56 4.60
N CYS A 29 9.87 8.74 4.85
CA CYS A 29 10.44 9.56 3.80
C CYS A 29 11.71 8.89 3.24
N LYS A 30 11.80 8.71 1.93
CA LYS A 30 12.96 8.10 1.26
C LYS A 30 14.15 9.07 1.15
N GLU A 31 13.88 10.38 1.20
CA GLU A 31 14.90 11.42 1.13
C GLU A 31 15.76 11.46 2.41
N CYS A 32 15.10 11.48 3.57
CA CYS A 32 15.77 11.66 4.87
C CYS A 32 15.66 10.45 5.81
N GLY A 33 14.84 9.45 5.46
CA GLY A 33 14.60 8.26 6.28
C GLY A 33 13.68 8.48 7.49
N THR A 34 13.20 9.70 7.71
CA THR A 34 12.39 10.09 8.87
C THR A 34 10.95 9.57 8.75
N PRO A 35 10.36 9.05 9.85
CA PRO A 35 8.93 8.72 9.89
C PRO A 35 8.07 9.98 9.78
N CYS A 36 7.03 9.88 8.98
CA CYS A 36 6.13 10.95 8.59
C CYS A 36 4.69 10.52 8.91
N TYR A 37 4.06 11.28 9.79
CA TYR A 37 2.69 11.05 10.26
C TYR A 37 1.69 12.07 9.69
N VAL A 38 2.17 13.01 8.86
CA VAL A 38 1.34 14.05 8.23
C VAL A 38 1.12 13.68 6.77
N PHE A 39 0.01 13.00 6.50
CA PHE A 39 -0.40 12.56 5.18
C PHE A 39 -1.91 12.39 5.08
N GLU A 40 -2.44 12.48 3.87
CA GLU A 40 -3.83 12.20 3.54
C GLU A 40 -3.93 10.87 2.79
N VAL A 41 -4.99 10.13 3.08
CA VAL A 41 -5.25 8.82 2.50
C VAL A 41 -6.67 8.80 1.96
N GLU A 42 -6.82 8.37 0.71
CA GLU A 42 -8.10 8.09 0.09
C GLU A 42 -8.09 6.66 -0.45
N VAL A 43 -9.12 5.88 -0.12
CA VAL A 43 -9.33 4.52 -0.66
C VAL A 43 -8.09 3.62 -0.50
N GLY A 44 -7.39 3.71 0.64
CA GLY A 44 -6.20 2.89 0.94
C GLY A 44 -4.90 3.36 0.26
N HIS A 45 -4.91 4.52 -0.42
CA HIS A 45 -3.73 5.11 -1.04
C HIS A 45 -3.44 6.48 -0.48
N VAL A 46 -2.15 6.79 -0.29
CA VAL A 46 -1.71 8.13 0.09
C VAL A 46 -1.91 9.08 -1.08
N THR A 47 -2.72 10.11 -0.89
CA THR A 47 -2.96 11.15 -1.88
C THR A 47 -2.04 12.35 -1.66
N GLU A 48 -1.69 12.65 -0.40
CA GLU A 48 -0.80 13.76 -0.02
C GLU A 48 0.08 13.37 1.16
N ALA A 49 1.32 13.87 1.23
CA ALA A 49 2.23 13.62 2.36
C ALA A 49 3.27 14.75 2.49
N LEU A 50 3.56 15.19 3.72
CA LEU A 50 4.55 16.25 3.98
C LEU A 50 5.54 15.84 5.07
N CYS A 51 6.82 15.75 4.71
CA CYS A 51 7.89 15.50 5.65
C CYS A 51 8.25 16.79 6.40
N LEU A 52 7.96 16.84 7.70
CA LEU A 52 8.32 17.97 8.56
C LEU A 52 9.83 18.10 8.83
N ALA A 53 10.64 17.10 8.48
CA ALA A 53 12.08 17.10 8.72
C ALA A 53 12.89 17.70 7.57
N CYS A 54 12.60 17.29 6.33
CA CYS A 54 13.30 17.78 5.13
C CYS A 54 12.45 18.70 4.24
N GLY A 55 11.14 18.74 4.45
CA GLY A 55 10.21 19.51 3.63
C GLY A 55 9.76 18.78 2.34
N ASN A 56 10.07 17.50 2.16
CA ASN A 56 9.59 16.75 1.00
C ASN A 56 8.06 16.60 1.05
N ASP A 57 7.38 17.09 0.02
CA ASP A 57 5.92 16.97 -0.19
C ASP A 57 5.55 15.97 -1.29
N VAL A 58 6.55 15.34 -1.91
CA VAL A 58 6.34 14.40 -3.02
C VAL A 58 5.96 13.01 -2.48
N VAL A 59 4.71 12.59 -2.68
CA VAL A 59 4.16 11.28 -2.24
C VAL A 59 5.02 10.09 -2.71
N SER A 60 5.48 10.10 -3.96
CA SER A 60 6.38 9.05 -4.50
C SER A 60 7.71 8.92 -3.74
N GLY A 61 8.12 9.99 -3.07
CA GLY A 61 9.27 10.08 -2.18
C GLY A 61 9.03 9.47 -0.80
N PHE A 62 7.85 8.89 -0.54
CA PHE A 62 7.53 8.17 0.68
C PHE A 62 7.35 6.67 0.40
N THR A 63 7.52 5.87 1.45
CA THR A 63 7.16 4.45 1.46
C THR A 63 6.24 4.19 2.64
N VAL A 64 5.25 3.33 2.47
CA VAL A 64 4.46 2.81 3.60
C VAL A 64 5.41 2.05 4.51
N GLY A 65 5.54 2.49 5.75
CA GLY A 65 6.23 1.73 6.78
C GLY A 65 5.20 0.80 7.40
N GLU A 66 5.22 -0.47 7.05
CA GLU A 66 4.43 -1.46 7.80
C GLU A 66 5.07 -1.60 9.20
N TRP A 67 4.27 -1.55 10.27
CA TRP A 67 4.69 -2.15 11.52
C TRP A 67 4.65 -3.65 11.27
N ASP A 68 5.78 -4.32 11.46
CA ASP A 68 5.86 -5.77 11.40
C ASP A 68 5.00 -6.31 12.55
N ASP A 69 3.74 -6.66 12.25
CA ASP A 69 2.84 -7.36 13.17
C ASP A 69 3.26 -8.84 13.19
N ASP A 70 4.51 -9.10 13.56
CA ASP A 70 5.06 -10.43 13.82
C ASP A 70 5.54 -10.48 15.26
N GLU A 71 4.62 -10.71 16.20
CA GLU A 71 4.93 -11.58 17.33
C GLU A 71 3.64 -12.29 17.77
N GLY A 72 3.47 -13.51 17.23
CA GLY A 72 2.46 -14.48 17.66
C GLY A 72 2.80 -15.19 18.96
#